data_AF-A0A4V1M9U0-F1
#
_entry.id   AF-A0A4V1M9U0-F1
#
_cell.length_a   1.000
_cell.length_b   1.000
_cell.length_c   1.000
_cell.angle_alpha   90.00
_cell.angle_beta   90.00
_cell.angle_gamma   90.00
#
_symmetry.space_group_name_H-M   'P 1'
#
loop_
_entity.id
_entity.type
_entity.pdbx_description
1 polymer ?
#
loop_
_entity_poly.entity_id
_entity_poly.type
_entity_poly.pdbx_seq_one_letter_code
_entity_poly.pdbx_strand_id
1 'polypeptide(L)'
;MIKPNLGFAYILSLVLLLMAGGCGNGNPGGILSPDKMQQVMWDMMRADELAMDASAHDTARNSIFKHAVEQYQQVFEVHHITREEFYRSIRYYQEHPDKNKVLMDSVQALGNRARDEQSRIDSILQVKLRIKDSIRLKQEEINLKKDSLAGKKDSLQKHDSVPVLPKVNNKEALRKEALKTADTTHLQRLKIKPGMDKGKLDKNSLRFTPAHKLR
;
A
#
# COMPACT_ATOMS: atom_id res chain seq x y z
N MET A 1 -29.81 6.63 47.69
CA MET A 1 -29.21 7.71 46.85
C MET A 1 -27.94 7.19 46.22
N ILE A 2 -27.95 6.87 44.92
CA ILE A 2 -26.79 6.36 44.18
C ILE A 2 -26.08 7.57 43.59
N LYS A 3 -24.83 7.84 44.01
CA LYS A 3 -24.02 8.95 43.47
C LYS A 3 -23.48 8.51 42.11
N PRO A 4 -23.75 9.25 41.01
CA PRO A 4 -23.21 8.88 39.71
C PRO A 4 -21.69 9.08 39.70
N ASN A 5 -20.96 8.04 39.28
CA ASN A 5 -19.51 8.06 39.17
C ASN A 5 -19.12 9.02 38.04
N LEU A 6 -18.30 10.03 38.36
CA LEU A 6 -17.86 11.08 37.43
C LEU A 6 -17.22 10.51 36.15
N GLY A 7 -16.54 9.37 36.26
CA GLY A 7 -15.96 8.66 35.12
C GLY A 7 -17.00 8.04 34.18
N PHE A 8 -18.15 7.57 34.71
CA PHE A 8 -19.21 6.99 33.89
C PHE A 8 -19.91 8.08 33.04
N ALA A 9 -20.08 9.27 33.60
CA ALA A 9 -20.60 10.42 32.85
C ALA A 9 -19.67 10.84 31.70
N TYR A 10 -18.35 10.77 31.91
CA TYR A 10 -17.36 11.11 30.89
C TYR A 10 -17.33 10.07 29.75
N ILE A 11 -17.43 8.78 30.08
CA ILE A 11 -17.53 7.70 29.10
C ILE A 11 -18.83 7.80 28.30
N LEU A 12 -19.95 8.09 28.96
CA LEU A 12 -21.25 8.28 28.28
C LEU A 12 -21.22 9.49 27.33
N SER A 13 -20.57 10.58 27.75
CA SER A 13 -20.37 11.78 26.92
C SER A 13 -19.49 11.52 25.71
N LEU A 14 -18.43 10.70 25.85
CA LEU A 14 -17.52 10.34 24.77
C LEU A 14 -18.20 9.43 23.74
N VAL A 15 -19.03 8.49 24.19
CA VAL A 15 -19.84 7.61 23.32
C VAL A 15 -20.90 8.42 22.57
N LEU A 16 -21.53 9.40 23.22
CA LEU A 16 -22.51 10.28 22.59
C LEU A 16 -21.88 11.18 21.52
N LEU A 17 -20.63 11.65 21.75
CA LEU A 17 -19.89 12.45 20.79
C LEU A 17 -19.48 11.66 19.54
N LEU A 18 -19.15 10.37 19.69
CA LEU A 18 -18.82 9.47 18.57
C LEU A 18 -20.02 9.17 17.66
N MET A 19 -21.25 9.21 18.19
CA MET A 19 -22.48 8.98 17.42
C MET A 19 -22.97 10.21 16.64
N ALA A 20 -22.45 11.41 16.93
CA ALA A 20 -22.89 12.66 16.30
C ALA A 20 -22.28 12.93 14.90
N GLY A 21 -21.36 12.08 14.43
CA GLY A 21 -20.68 12.24 13.14
C GLY A 21 -21.43 11.72 11.91
N GLY A 22 -22.62 11.13 12.08
CA GLY A 22 -23.43 10.60 10.98
C GLY A 22 -24.21 11.69 10.23
N CYS A 23 -23.52 12.61 9.56
CA CYS A 23 -24.18 13.65 8.77
C CYS A 23 -24.62 13.08 7.41
N GLY A 24 -25.83 12.51 7.38
CA GLY A 24 -26.54 12.30 6.13
C GLY A 24 -27.07 13.64 5.62
N ASN A 25 -26.39 14.26 4.65
CA ASN A 25 -26.89 15.42 3.91
C ASN A 25 -28.10 15.04 3.04
N GLY A 26 -29.20 14.63 3.69
CA GLY A 26 -30.50 14.45 3.07
C GLY A 26 -31.02 15.81 2.65
N ASN A 27 -30.89 16.12 1.36
CA ASN A 27 -31.53 17.28 0.76
C ASN A 27 -33.04 17.23 1.09
N PRO A 28 -33.67 18.32 1.55
CA PRO A 28 -35.06 18.31 2.04
C PRO A 28 -36.10 17.87 0.99
N GLY A 29 -35.73 17.78 -0.29
CA GLY A 29 -36.59 17.25 -1.36
C GLY A 29 -36.53 15.74 -1.58
N GLY A 30 -35.74 14.98 -0.80
CA GLY A 30 -35.55 13.54 -1.03
C GLY A 30 -34.90 13.19 -2.38
N ILE A 31 -34.27 14.19 -3.02
CA ILE A 31 -33.52 14.09 -4.27
C ILE A 31 -32.03 14.22 -3.92
N LEU A 32 -31.23 13.24 -4.33
CA LEU A 32 -29.78 13.22 -4.16
C LEU A 32 -29.14 14.39 -4.91
N SER A 33 -28.19 15.05 -4.24
CA SER A 33 -27.38 16.09 -4.86
C SER A 33 -26.58 15.53 -6.04
N PRO A 34 -26.19 16.36 -7.02
CA PRO A 34 -25.44 15.89 -8.19
C PRO A 34 -24.17 15.12 -7.81
N ASP A 35 -23.40 15.61 -6.84
CA ASP A 35 -22.16 14.98 -6.39
C ASP A 35 -22.40 13.61 -5.74
N LYS A 36 -23.44 13.49 -4.91
CA LYS A 36 -23.80 12.22 -4.27
C LYS A 36 -24.35 11.25 -5.31
N MET A 37 -25.23 11.73 -6.19
CA MET A 37 -25.82 10.93 -7.26
C MET A 37 -24.76 10.41 -8.24
N GLN A 38 -23.72 11.19 -8.53
CA GLN A 38 -22.60 10.77 -9.38
C GLN A 38 -21.90 9.53 -8.80
N GLN A 39 -21.59 9.54 -7.51
CA GLN A 39 -20.92 8.40 -6.85
C GLN A 39 -21.82 7.17 -6.80
N VAL A 40 -23.08 7.36 -6.40
CA VAL A 40 -24.09 6.29 -6.35
C VAL A 40 -24.28 5.65 -7.73
N MET A 41 -24.43 6.47 -8.77
CA MET A 41 -24.65 5.99 -10.14
C MET A 41 -23.43 5.21 -10.66
N TRP A 42 -22.23 5.69 -10.38
CA TRP A 42 -20.99 4.99 -10.75
C TRP A 42 -20.91 3.60 -10.12
N ASP A 43 -21.19 3.49 -8.82
CA ASP A 43 -21.17 2.19 -8.15
C ASP A 43 -22.34 1.30 -8.56
N MET A 44 -23.49 1.87 -8.91
CA MET A 44 -24.61 1.13 -9.48
C MET A 44 -24.25 0.48 -10.83
N MET A 45 -23.57 1.22 -11.71
CA MET A 45 -23.09 0.68 -13.00
C MET A 45 -22.07 -0.45 -12.81
N ARG A 46 -21.18 -0.32 -11.82
CA ARG A 46 -20.21 -1.37 -11.47
C ARG A 46 -20.88 -2.60 -10.87
N ALA A 47 -21.91 -2.39 -10.05
CA ALA A 47 -22.72 -3.47 -9.51
C ALA A 47 -23.40 -4.24 -10.64
N ASP A 48 -23.99 -3.56 -11.62
CA ASP A 48 -24.61 -4.22 -12.78
C ASP A 48 -23.60 -5.05 -13.58
N GLU A 49 -22.40 -4.50 -13.85
CA GLU A 49 -21.31 -5.24 -14.50
C GLU A 49 -20.90 -6.49 -13.71
N LEU A 50 -20.79 -6.39 -12.38
CA LEU A 50 -20.46 -7.52 -11.52
C LEU A 50 -21.59 -8.56 -11.46
N ALA A 51 -22.85 -8.13 -11.49
CA ALA A 51 -24.02 -9.02 -11.55
C ALA A 51 -23.98 -9.86 -12.82
N MET A 52 -23.67 -9.20 -13.94
CA MET A 52 -23.56 -9.84 -15.25
C MET A 52 -22.40 -10.82 -15.29
N ASP A 53 -21.22 -10.46 -14.77
CA ASP A 53 -20.05 -11.36 -14.71
C ASP A 53 -20.30 -12.58 -13.81
N ALA A 54 -20.92 -12.38 -12.64
CA ALA A 54 -21.32 -13.48 -11.76
C ALA A 54 -22.33 -14.43 -12.45
N SER A 55 -23.30 -13.86 -13.19
CA SER A 55 -24.28 -14.65 -13.95
C SER A 55 -23.71 -15.42 -15.14
N ALA A 56 -22.56 -14.98 -15.69
CA ALA A 56 -21.88 -15.71 -16.75
C ALA A 56 -21.41 -17.10 -16.28
N HIS A 57 -21.15 -17.25 -14.99
CA HIS A 57 -20.69 -18.49 -14.36
C HIS A 57 -21.84 -19.36 -13.85
N ASP A 58 -23.02 -18.78 -13.57
CA ASP A 58 -24.24 -19.48 -13.13
C ASP A 58 -25.45 -19.02 -13.96
N THR A 59 -25.81 -19.81 -14.98
CA THR A 59 -26.79 -19.44 -16.02
C THR A 59 -28.25 -19.54 -15.56
N ALA A 60 -28.52 -19.89 -14.30
CA ALA A 60 -29.88 -19.95 -13.80
C ALA A 60 -30.49 -18.52 -13.80
N ARG A 61 -31.54 -18.27 -14.58
CA ARG A 61 -32.18 -16.94 -14.65
C ARG A 61 -32.54 -16.35 -13.28
N ASN A 62 -32.82 -17.19 -12.28
CA ASN A 62 -33.10 -16.76 -10.91
C ASN A 62 -31.84 -16.34 -10.12
N SER A 63 -30.64 -16.85 -10.44
CA SER A 63 -29.38 -16.40 -9.83
C SER A 63 -29.05 -14.97 -10.28
N ILE A 64 -29.24 -14.66 -11.56
CA ILE A 64 -28.95 -13.34 -12.15
C ILE A 64 -29.69 -12.23 -11.40
N PHE A 65 -31.01 -12.38 -11.25
CA PHE A 65 -31.82 -11.38 -10.54
C PHE A 65 -31.44 -11.26 -9.08
N LYS A 66 -31.09 -12.37 -8.41
CA LYS A 66 -30.67 -12.34 -7.00
C LYS A 66 -29.35 -11.59 -6.84
N HIS A 67 -28.35 -11.88 -7.66
CA HIS A 67 -27.05 -11.21 -7.60
C HIS A 67 -27.15 -9.70 -7.87
N ALA A 68 -27.93 -9.30 -8.88
CA ALA A 68 -28.18 -7.89 -9.16
C ALA A 68 -28.86 -7.18 -7.97
N VAL A 69 -29.89 -7.79 -7.37
CA VAL A 69 -30.60 -7.21 -6.22
C VAL A 69 -29.69 -7.10 -5.00
N GLU A 70 -28.89 -8.12 -4.72
CA GLU A 70 -27.93 -8.12 -3.60
C GLU A 70 -26.88 -7.02 -3.75
N GLN A 71 -26.32 -6.86 -4.95
CA GLN A 71 -25.30 -5.84 -5.20
C GLN A 71 -25.89 -4.42 -5.14
N TYR A 72 -27.10 -4.21 -5.66
CA TYR A 72 -27.76 -2.90 -5.57
C TYR A 72 -28.05 -2.52 -4.12
N GLN A 73 -28.44 -3.50 -3.30
CA GLN A 73 -28.66 -3.30 -1.87
C GLN A 73 -27.36 -2.88 -1.17
N GLN A 74 -26.23 -3.51 -1.49
CA GLN A 74 -24.92 -3.12 -0.95
C GLN A 74 -24.54 -1.69 -1.35
N VAL A 75 -24.80 -1.28 -2.60
CA VAL A 75 -24.56 0.10 -3.04
C VAL A 75 -25.37 1.09 -2.20
N PHE A 76 -26.65 0.81 -1.95
CA PHE A 76 -27.49 1.67 -1.12
C PHE A 76 -26.98 1.81 0.32
N GLU A 77 -26.50 0.71 0.90
CA GLU A 77 -25.92 0.69 2.25
C GLU A 77 -24.64 1.50 2.35
N VAL A 78 -23.73 1.35 1.38
CA VAL A 78 -22.45 2.09 1.30
C VAL A 78 -22.69 3.59 1.18
N HIS A 79 -23.67 3.98 0.37
CA HIS A 79 -23.99 5.40 0.13
C HIS A 79 -24.95 5.99 1.17
N HIS A 80 -25.41 5.19 2.12
CA HIS A 80 -26.41 5.56 3.13
C HIS A 80 -27.63 6.23 2.47
N ILE A 81 -28.25 5.53 1.53
CA ILE A 81 -29.47 5.97 0.82
C ILE A 81 -30.50 4.86 0.82
N THR A 82 -31.76 5.21 0.62
CA THR A 82 -32.81 4.22 0.35
C THR A 82 -33.03 4.00 -1.14
N ARG A 83 -33.64 2.85 -1.45
CA ARG A 83 -34.10 2.52 -2.80
C ARG A 83 -35.03 3.61 -3.36
N GLU A 84 -35.94 4.11 -2.55
CA GLU A 84 -36.92 5.13 -2.91
C GLU A 84 -36.28 6.48 -3.17
N GLU A 85 -35.26 6.86 -2.39
CA GLU A 85 -34.46 8.06 -2.65
C GLU A 85 -33.73 7.97 -3.98
N PHE A 86 -33.10 6.83 -4.29
CA PHE A 86 -32.44 6.62 -5.56
C PHE A 86 -33.43 6.72 -6.74
N TYR A 87 -34.56 6.01 -6.70
CA TYR A 87 -35.53 6.02 -7.79
C TYR A 87 -36.23 7.37 -7.97
N ARG A 88 -36.48 8.11 -6.88
CA ARG A 88 -36.99 9.49 -7.00
C ARG A 88 -35.95 10.41 -7.62
N SER A 89 -34.70 10.27 -7.22
CA SER A 89 -33.59 11.06 -7.75
C SER A 89 -33.37 10.79 -9.23
N ILE A 90 -33.30 9.52 -9.64
CA ILE A 90 -33.06 9.18 -11.04
C ILE A 90 -34.19 9.67 -11.94
N ARG A 91 -35.45 9.58 -11.48
CA ARG A 91 -36.61 10.15 -12.19
C ARG A 91 -36.46 11.67 -12.34
N TYR A 92 -36.10 12.36 -11.27
CA TYR A 92 -35.86 13.80 -11.31
C TYR A 92 -34.80 14.16 -12.36
N TYR A 93 -33.65 13.48 -12.37
CA TYR A 93 -32.62 13.75 -13.38
C TYR A 93 -33.11 13.41 -14.80
N GLN A 94 -33.82 12.29 -15.01
CA GLN A 94 -34.39 11.94 -16.33
C GLN A 94 -35.36 12.99 -16.87
N GLU A 95 -36.15 13.62 -16.01
CA GLU A 95 -37.08 14.70 -16.37
C GLU A 95 -36.38 16.05 -16.62
N HIS A 96 -35.09 16.18 -16.27
CA HIS A 96 -34.29 17.40 -16.43
C HIS A 96 -33.04 17.13 -17.29
N PRO A 97 -33.16 17.16 -18.63
CA PRO A 97 -32.07 16.77 -19.54
C PRO A 97 -30.77 17.55 -19.36
N ASP A 98 -30.86 18.83 -19.02
CA ASP A 98 -29.72 19.71 -18.70
C ASP A 98 -28.91 19.18 -17.51
N LYS A 99 -29.59 18.82 -16.43
CA LYS A 99 -28.97 18.28 -15.20
C LYS A 99 -28.49 16.85 -15.40
N ASN A 100 -29.27 16.03 -16.13
CA ASN A 100 -28.89 14.66 -16.44
C ASN A 100 -27.60 14.62 -17.26
N LYS A 101 -27.46 15.51 -18.23
CA LYS A 101 -26.24 15.60 -19.04
C LYS A 101 -25.03 15.86 -18.16
N VAL A 102 -25.09 16.86 -17.29
CA VAL A 102 -24.00 17.18 -16.35
C VAL A 102 -23.68 16.00 -15.43
N LEU A 103 -24.71 15.32 -14.92
CA LEU A 103 -24.54 14.11 -14.10
C LEU A 103 -23.80 13.01 -14.86
N MET A 104 -24.27 12.65 -16.06
CA MET A 104 -23.69 11.58 -16.86
C MET A 104 -22.26 11.91 -17.32
N ASP A 105 -22.01 13.15 -17.74
CA ASP A 105 -20.66 13.63 -18.09
C ASP A 105 -19.73 13.51 -16.86
N SER A 106 -20.22 13.80 -15.65
CA SER A 106 -19.48 13.66 -14.40
C SER A 106 -19.23 12.19 -14.02
N VAL A 107 -20.21 11.31 -14.20
CA VAL A 107 -20.07 9.85 -13.99
C VAL A 107 -19.04 9.28 -14.95
N GLN A 108 -19.09 9.65 -16.23
CA GLN A 108 -18.11 9.22 -17.23
C GLN A 108 -16.69 9.69 -16.86
N ALA A 109 -16.54 10.96 -16.45
CA ALA A 109 -15.25 11.47 -16.01
C ALA A 109 -14.71 10.74 -14.77
N LEU A 110 -15.59 10.34 -13.84
CA LEU A 110 -15.22 9.52 -12.68
C LEU A 110 -14.75 8.13 -13.11
N GLY A 111 -15.48 7.49 -14.02
CA GLY A 111 -15.12 6.18 -14.55
C GLY A 111 -13.78 6.18 -15.30
N ASN A 112 -13.52 7.21 -16.10
CA ASN A 112 -12.23 7.36 -16.79
C ASN A 112 -11.07 7.47 -15.78
N ARG A 113 -11.22 8.31 -14.75
CA ARG A 113 -10.21 8.42 -13.68
C ARG A 113 -9.98 7.10 -12.96
N ALA A 114 -11.03 6.34 -12.67
CA ALA A 114 -10.92 5.04 -12.02
C ALA A 114 -10.16 4.03 -12.89
N ARG A 115 -10.43 4.00 -14.21
CA ARG A 115 -9.73 3.13 -15.17
C ARG A 115 -8.26 3.50 -15.33
N ASP A 116 -7.96 4.80 -15.43
CA ASP A 116 -6.58 5.29 -15.52
C ASP A 116 -5.78 4.90 -14.28
N GLU A 117 -6.38 5.03 -13.10
CA GLU A 117 -5.75 4.64 -11.84
C GLU A 117 -5.56 3.12 -11.75
N GLN A 118 -6.54 2.34 -12.18
CA GLN A 118 -6.40 0.88 -12.24
C GLN A 118 -5.23 0.46 -13.14
N SER A 119 -5.12 1.07 -14.33
CA SER A 119 -4.01 0.80 -15.25
C SER A 119 -2.65 1.12 -14.63
N ARG A 120 -2.55 2.20 -13.85
CA ARG A 120 -1.34 2.55 -13.09
C ARG A 120 -1.03 1.50 -12.02
N ILE A 121 -2.02 1.09 -11.23
CA ILE A 121 -1.85 0.07 -10.19
C ILE A 121 -1.36 -1.24 -10.82
N ASP A 122 -1.95 -1.67 -11.93
CA ASP A 122 -1.56 -2.88 -12.64
C ASP A 122 -0.10 -2.80 -13.12
N SER A 123 0.33 -1.65 -13.64
CA SER A 123 1.72 -1.43 -14.04
C SER A 123 2.69 -1.53 -12.86
N ILE A 124 2.32 -0.97 -11.70
CA ILE A 124 3.12 -1.04 -10.47
C ILE A 124 3.16 -2.47 -9.95
N LEU A 125 2.05 -3.20 -9.99
CA LEU A 125 1.97 -4.59 -9.56
C LEU A 125 2.87 -5.47 -10.43
N GLN A 126 2.86 -5.27 -11.76
CA GLN A 126 3.74 -5.97 -12.70
C GLN A 126 5.22 -5.74 -12.38
N VAL A 127 5.62 -4.49 -12.08
CA VAL A 127 7.00 -4.18 -11.68
C VAL A 127 7.35 -4.87 -10.35
N LYS A 128 6.45 -4.85 -9.35
CA LYS A 128 6.67 -5.52 -8.07
C LYS A 128 6.84 -7.04 -8.23
N LEU A 129 6.03 -7.68 -9.07
CA LEU A 129 6.13 -9.10 -9.36
C LEU A 129 7.49 -9.44 -9.99
N ARG A 130 7.90 -8.68 -11.03
CA ARG A 130 9.22 -8.86 -11.67
C ARG A 130 10.38 -8.70 -10.70
N ILE A 131 10.35 -7.68 -9.84
CA ILE A 131 11.38 -7.46 -8.82
C ILE A 131 11.40 -8.64 -7.84
N LYS A 132 10.24 -9.09 -7.35
CA LYS A 132 10.11 -10.22 -6.42
C LYS A 132 10.72 -11.50 -7.02
N ASP A 133 10.44 -11.78 -8.29
CA ASP A 133 10.99 -12.95 -8.99
C ASP A 133 12.50 -12.82 -9.16
N SER A 134 13.01 -11.64 -9.53
CA SER A 134 14.46 -11.40 -9.65
C SER A 134 15.20 -11.56 -8.32
N ILE A 135 14.61 -11.12 -7.20
CA ILE A 135 15.17 -11.29 -5.86
C ILE A 135 15.19 -12.76 -5.48
N ARG A 136 14.10 -13.49 -5.74
CA ARG A 136 14.01 -14.93 -5.48
C ARG A 136 15.09 -15.70 -6.24
N LEU A 137 15.24 -15.44 -7.54
CA LEU A 137 16.25 -16.08 -8.37
C LEU A 137 17.67 -15.80 -7.85
N LYS A 138 17.94 -14.55 -7.46
CA LYS A 138 19.24 -14.18 -6.87
C LYS A 138 19.48 -14.86 -5.52
N GLN A 139 18.43 -15.05 -4.71
CA GLN A 139 18.54 -15.76 -3.43
C GLN A 139 18.79 -17.25 -3.63
N GLU A 140 18.13 -17.89 -4.60
CA GLU A 140 18.35 -19.29 -4.97
C GLU A 140 19.80 -19.49 -5.47
N GLU A 141 20.33 -18.57 -6.29
CA GLU A 141 21.72 -18.58 -6.74
C GLU A 141 22.71 -18.48 -5.55
N ILE A 142 22.45 -17.60 -4.59
CA ILE A 142 23.28 -17.45 -3.39
C ILE A 142 23.28 -18.74 -2.56
N ASN A 143 22.11 -19.38 -2.40
CA ASN A 143 21.98 -20.62 -1.65
C ASN A 143 22.75 -21.77 -2.35
N LEU A 144 22.60 -21.93 -3.66
CA LEU A 144 23.36 -22.89 -4.47
C LEU A 144 24.88 -22.71 -4.35
N LYS A 145 25.36 -21.45 -4.37
CA LYS A 145 26.79 -21.12 -4.18
C LYS A 145 27.26 -21.46 -2.77
N LYS A 146 26.43 -21.24 -1.74
CA LYS A 146 26.73 -21.58 -0.35
C LYS A 146 26.88 -23.09 -0.15
N ASP A 147 26.00 -23.89 -0.76
CA ASP A 147 26.01 -25.35 -0.66
C ASP A 147 27.23 -25.94 -1.40
N SER A 148 27.59 -25.36 -2.55
CA SER A 148 28.81 -25.71 -3.29
C SER A 148 30.09 -25.41 -2.49
N LEU A 149 30.10 -24.34 -1.70
CA LEU A 149 31.22 -23.98 -0.82
C LEU A 149 31.28 -24.85 0.45
N ALA A 150 30.14 -25.31 0.95
CA ALA A 150 30.08 -26.26 2.07
C ALA A 150 30.65 -27.63 1.68
N GLY A 151 30.27 -28.17 0.51
CA GLY A 151 30.83 -29.44 -0.01
C GLY A 151 32.34 -29.38 -0.30
N LYS A 152 32.89 -28.18 -0.57
CA LYS A 152 34.34 -27.98 -0.75
C LYS A 152 35.13 -27.95 0.56
N LYS A 153 34.49 -27.58 1.69
CA LYS A 153 35.11 -27.68 3.02
C LYS A 153 35.19 -29.12 3.51
N ASP A 154 34.18 -29.93 3.20
CA ASP A 154 34.15 -31.36 3.57
C ASP A 154 35.16 -32.20 2.76
N SER A 155 35.53 -31.76 1.55
CA SER A 155 36.57 -32.39 0.72
C SER A 155 37.99 -31.90 0.99
N LEU A 156 38.18 -30.82 1.78
CA LEU A 156 39.48 -30.35 2.25
C LEU A 156 39.89 -30.93 3.62
N GLN A 157 39.04 -31.75 4.25
CA GLN A 157 39.34 -32.48 5.50
C GLN A 157 39.78 -33.93 5.29
N LYS A 158 40.29 -34.28 4.10
CA LYS A 158 40.68 -35.67 3.80
C LYS A 158 42.01 -35.78 3.07
N HIS A 159 43.04 -35.14 3.60
CA HIS A 159 44.40 -35.65 3.48
C HIS A 159 45.24 -35.00 4.58
N ASP A 160 45.56 -35.80 5.61
CA ASP A 160 46.85 -35.88 6.29
C ASP A 160 46.64 -36.59 7.63
N SER A 161 46.81 -37.90 7.58
CA SER A 161 47.05 -38.73 8.76
C SER A 161 48.38 -38.31 9.36
N VAL A 162 48.37 -37.45 10.38
CA VAL A 162 49.50 -37.26 11.30
C VAL A 162 49.00 -37.51 12.73
N PRO A 163 49.72 -38.31 13.55
CA PRO A 163 49.21 -38.81 14.82
C PRO A 163 48.96 -37.67 15.82
N VAL A 164 47.91 -37.85 16.62
CA VAL A 164 47.54 -37.00 17.75
C VAL A 164 48.71 -36.91 18.75
N LEU A 165 49.25 -35.72 18.94
CA LEU A 165 50.08 -35.36 20.10
C LEU A 165 49.21 -34.70 21.19
N PRO A 166 49.55 -34.90 22.47
CA PRO A 166 48.61 -34.69 23.58
C PRO A 166 48.35 -33.20 23.85
N LYS A 167 47.12 -32.91 24.32
CA LYS A 167 46.71 -31.59 24.81
C LYS A 167 47.62 -31.15 25.96
N VAL A 168 48.49 -30.17 25.71
CA VAL A 168 49.18 -29.42 26.77
C VAL A 168 48.41 -28.12 26.99
N ASN A 169 47.75 -28.07 28.14
CA ASN A 169 47.14 -26.86 28.67
C ASN A 169 48.28 -25.94 29.14
N ASN A 170 48.53 -24.83 28.45
CA ASN A 170 49.32 -23.77 29.08
C ASN A 170 48.87 -22.38 28.59
N LYS A 171 47.94 -21.79 29.33
CA LYS A 171 47.43 -20.42 29.17
C LYS A 171 48.46 -19.34 29.56
N GLU A 172 49.72 -19.67 29.77
CA GLU A 172 50.69 -18.76 30.40
C GLU A 172 51.97 -18.48 29.58
N ALA A 173 52.15 -19.07 28.39
CA ALA A 173 53.41 -18.94 27.65
C ALA A 173 53.42 -17.93 26.48
N LEU A 174 52.31 -17.27 26.12
CA LEU A 174 52.29 -16.25 25.05
C LEU A 174 52.06 -14.81 25.55
N ARG A 175 52.17 -14.57 26.87
CA ARG A 175 52.15 -13.22 27.45
C ARG A 175 53.55 -12.60 27.57
N LYS A 176 54.61 -13.35 27.25
CA LYS A 176 56.01 -12.93 27.43
C LYS A 176 56.76 -12.57 26.14
N GLU A 177 56.13 -12.65 24.96
CA GLU A 177 56.72 -12.19 23.70
C GLU A 177 56.13 -10.86 23.19
N ALA A 178 55.05 -10.37 23.79
CA ALA A 178 54.42 -9.09 23.43
C ALA A 178 55.05 -7.85 24.12
N LEU A 179 56.21 -7.98 24.78
CA LEU A 179 56.86 -6.89 25.52
C LEU A 179 58.32 -6.64 25.13
N LYS A 180 58.72 -6.94 23.88
CA LYS A 180 60.06 -6.61 23.36
C LYS A 180 60.12 -5.98 21.96
N THR A 181 58.99 -5.64 21.35
CA THR A 181 58.97 -4.88 20.08
C THR A 181 58.08 -3.64 20.19
N ALA A 182 58.23 -2.91 21.29
CA ALA A 182 57.73 -1.56 21.44
C ALA A 182 58.93 -0.62 21.55
N ASP A 183 59.62 -0.39 20.44
CA ASP A 183 60.24 0.91 20.20
C ASP A 183 60.64 1.08 18.73
N THR A 184 60.64 2.34 18.29
CA THR A 184 61.21 2.88 17.04
C THR A 184 60.44 2.71 15.71
N THR A 185 59.74 3.81 15.38
CA THR A 185 59.85 4.50 14.07
C THR A 185 58.95 4.03 12.91
N HIS A 186 57.73 4.58 12.80
CA HIS A 186 57.27 5.28 11.58
C HIS A 186 55.93 6.04 11.78
N LEU A 187 55.91 7.06 12.64
CA LEU A 187 54.86 8.09 12.59
C LEU A 187 55.39 9.29 11.81
N GLN A 188 55.16 9.34 10.50
CA GLN A 188 55.14 10.60 9.76
C GLN A 188 54.54 10.44 8.35
N ARG A 189 53.59 11.34 8.04
CA ARG A 189 52.86 11.60 6.77
C ARG A 189 51.72 10.61 6.51
N LEU A 190 50.46 10.99 6.66
CA LEU A 190 49.81 12.01 5.84
C LEU A 190 48.98 12.99 6.69
N LYS A 191 49.31 14.28 6.53
CA LYS A 191 48.58 15.43 7.07
C LYS A 191 47.18 15.50 6.43
N ILE A 192 46.15 15.47 7.28
CA ILE A 192 44.81 15.95 6.94
C ILE A 192 44.85 17.48 6.95
N LYS A 193 44.45 18.13 5.84
CA LYS A 193 44.19 19.58 5.81
C LYS A 193 42.72 19.85 6.18
N PRO A 194 42.42 20.81 7.07
CA PRO A 194 41.06 21.30 7.31
C PRO A 194 40.78 22.59 6.52
N GLY A 195 39.56 22.75 5.99
CA GLY A 195 39.04 24.08 5.58
C GLY A 195 37.94 24.10 4.51
N MET A 196 36.85 24.82 4.83
CA MET A 196 35.77 25.38 3.98
C MET A 196 34.72 24.40 3.39
N ASP A 197 33.42 24.69 3.33
CA ASP A 197 32.57 25.81 3.78
C ASP A 197 31.11 25.28 3.85
N LYS A 198 30.32 25.72 4.84
CA LYS A 198 28.91 25.34 5.00
C LYS A 198 28.03 26.31 4.20
N GLY A 199 27.88 26.04 2.91
CA GLY A 199 26.95 26.75 2.02
C GLY A 199 25.61 26.03 1.85
N LYS A 200 24.53 26.67 2.32
CA LYS A 200 23.09 26.45 2.04
C LYS A 200 22.74 25.49 0.87
N LEU A 201 22.05 24.38 1.18
CA LEU A 201 21.15 23.74 0.22
C LEU A 201 19.75 24.36 0.36
N ASP A 202 19.40 25.19 -0.61
CA ASP A 202 18.04 25.62 -0.91
C ASP A 202 17.18 24.40 -1.29
N LYS A 203 16.01 24.24 -0.66
CA LYS A 203 15.07 23.13 -0.86
C LYS A 203 14.06 23.39 -1.99
N ASN A 204 14.35 24.27 -2.95
CA ASN A 204 13.35 24.67 -3.96
C ASN A 204 13.75 24.50 -5.43
N SER A 205 14.77 23.71 -5.77
CA SER A 205 15.17 23.45 -7.15
C SER A 205 14.68 22.09 -7.68
N LEU A 206 13.37 21.90 -7.77
CA LEU A 206 12.75 20.90 -8.65
C LEU A 206 11.34 21.36 -9.05
N ARG A 207 11.26 22.48 -9.76
CA ARG A 207 10.10 22.81 -10.60
C ARG A 207 10.42 22.38 -12.02
N PHE A 208 9.85 21.26 -12.43
CA PHE A 208 9.76 20.90 -13.85
C PHE A 208 8.71 21.81 -14.49
N THR A 209 9.15 22.78 -15.29
CA THR A 209 8.28 23.50 -16.22
C THR A 209 8.03 22.61 -17.45
N PRO A 210 6.79 22.45 -17.93
CA PRO A 210 6.54 21.75 -19.19
C PRO A 210 6.92 22.67 -20.36
N ALA A 211 7.80 22.18 -21.23
CA ALA A 211 8.15 22.84 -22.47
C ALA A 211 6.99 22.77 -23.48
N HIS A 212 6.43 23.94 -23.76
CA HIS A 212 6.10 24.49 -25.08
C HIS A 212 5.89 23.52 -26.28
N LYS A 213 4.61 23.43 -26.68
CA LYS A 213 4.06 23.72 -28.03
C LYS A 213 5.03 23.74 -29.23
N LEU A 214 4.84 22.76 -30.12
CA LEU A 214 5.16 22.72 -31.57
C LEU A 214 4.15 21.68 -32.15
N ARG A 215 3.46 21.82 -33.28
CA ARG A 215 3.18 22.87 -34.26
C ARG A 215 1.91 22.38 -34.97
#